data_AF-A0A2H5ZIL1-F1
#
_entry.id   AF-A0A2H5ZIL1-F1
#
_cell.length_a   1.000
_cell.length_b   1.000
_cell.length_c   1.000
_cell.angle_alpha   90.00
_cell.angle_beta   90.00
_cell.angle_gamma   90.00
#
_symmetry.space_group_name_H-M   'P 1'
#
loop_
_entity.id
_entity.type
_entity.pdbx_description
1 polymer ?
#
loop_
_entity_poly.entity_id
_entity_poly.type
_entity_poly.pdbx_seq_one_letter_code
_entity_poly.pdbx_strand_id
1 'polypeptide(L)'
;MPETQQSPEQGVPFPWNLVTRNLHGHPLLRKQLSRRVQSLGKHLRDYPPDGVHLHVLLEKNPHRTRYTTALTLRLPKHILHTEKAAPEPILALDKAFDALVREVEKVKGHQRKEEDWKRKARRAQLPRVRATGFAPEPLPPGEGPQEPRAVVMDFLKRHYRRMVEHVRRHVRHDEFSGDLPPRAVDPRGVADTVVQHVLLHWREKPANVGWLVWVFQLLHKELARRRRMFRRAQTERVPVDQETKRPDEDDLAAGYDAEQPLDLIVREFEPVITELRELVPDPAAPNPELTAERHELLEAVQKFVQTWPRAEKDVFELYFVEGFTVPEVALVTGLEPQRVKELVSVIQERLRAALAGGL
;
A
#
# COMPACT_ATOMS: atom_id res chain seq x y z
N MET A 1 -31.76 -25.77 -4.59
CA MET A 1 -32.67 -24.82 -3.93
C MET A 1 -31.96 -24.24 -2.72
N PRO A 2 -31.33 -23.06 -2.78
CA PRO A 2 -30.87 -22.38 -1.58
C PRO A 2 -31.96 -21.43 -1.10
N GLU A 3 -32.52 -21.69 0.08
CA GLU A 3 -33.46 -20.77 0.72
C GLU A 3 -32.76 -19.46 1.10
N THR A 4 -33.20 -18.41 0.43
CA THR A 4 -33.02 -17.01 0.79
C THR A 4 -33.79 -16.73 2.08
N GLN A 5 -33.12 -16.39 3.19
CA GLN A 5 -33.76 -15.62 4.27
C GLN A 5 -32.82 -14.57 4.86
N GLN A 6 -33.39 -13.37 4.90
CA GLN A 6 -32.83 -12.04 5.03
C GLN A 6 -32.45 -11.61 6.46
N SER A 7 -31.63 -10.55 6.48
CA SER A 7 -31.63 -9.42 7.42
C SER A 7 -30.77 -9.46 8.70
N PRO A 8 -30.23 -8.28 9.10
CA PRO A 8 -28.94 -8.14 9.76
C PRO A 8 -29.08 -8.22 11.29
N GLU A 9 -28.23 -9.00 11.94
CA GLU A 9 -28.10 -8.95 13.40
C GLU A 9 -27.53 -7.57 13.79
N GLN A 10 -28.43 -6.69 14.22
CA GLN A 10 -28.13 -5.37 14.77
C GLN A 10 -27.20 -5.53 15.99
N GLY A 11 -26.11 -4.77 16.01
CA GLY A 11 -25.20 -4.69 17.16
C GLY A 11 -23.77 -5.19 16.92
N VAL A 12 -23.39 -5.49 15.68
CA VAL A 12 -22.00 -5.86 15.37
C VAL A 12 -21.14 -4.60 15.16
N PRO A 13 -20.01 -4.43 15.86
CA PRO A 13 -19.23 -3.19 15.86
C PRO A 13 -18.39 -2.94 14.59
N PHE A 14 -18.34 -3.88 13.64
CA PHE A 14 -17.58 -3.77 12.38
C PHE A 14 -18.08 -4.80 11.34
N PRO A 15 -17.87 -4.58 10.03
CA PRO A 15 -18.34 -5.49 8.98
C PRO A 15 -17.59 -6.84 9.00
N TRP A 16 -18.32 -7.95 8.83
CA TRP A 16 -17.76 -9.30 8.79
C TRP A 16 -18.47 -10.18 7.77
N ASN A 17 -17.73 -11.10 7.17
CA ASN A 17 -18.21 -12.05 6.17
C ASN A 17 -17.99 -13.49 6.66
N LEU A 18 -19.01 -14.34 6.50
CA LEU A 18 -18.96 -15.77 6.80
C LEU A 18 -19.06 -16.59 5.52
N VAL A 19 -18.07 -17.45 5.28
CA VAL A 19 -18.07 -18.42 4.20
C VAL A 19 -18.01 -19.83 4.81
N THR A 20 -19.04 -20.63 4.58
CA THR A 20 -19.09 -22.03 5.02
C THR A 20 -18.93 -22.95 3.82
N ARG A 21 -17.90 -23.82 3.84
CA ARG A 21 -17.69 -24.89 2.85
C ARG A 21 -17.93 -26.25 3.53
N ASN A 22 -18.86 -27.05 2.99
CA ASN A 22 -19.22 -28.39 3.49
C ASN A 22 -19.79 -28.44 4.93
N LEU A 23 -20.46 -27.37 5.37
CA LEU A 23 -21.09 -27.24 6.69
C LEU A 23 -22.50 -26.68 6.53
N HIS A 24 -23.49 -27.32 7.17
CA HIS A 24 -24.83 -26.75 7.34
C HIS A 24 -24.80 -25.79 8.53
N GLY A 25 -25.26 -24.56 8.33
CA GLY A 25 -25.23 -23.49 9.34
C GLY A 25 -26.12 -23.79 10.54
N HIS A 26 -25.62 -24.52 11.53
CA HIS A 26 -26.36 -24.83 12.75
C HIS A 26 -26.59 -23.54 13.56
N PRO A 27 -27.81 -23.28 14.09
CA PRO A 27 -28.14 -22.04 14.82
C PRO A 27 -27.23 -21.78 16.03
N LEU A 28 -26.72 -22.83 16.67
CA LEU A 28 -25.75 -22.75 17.77
C LEU A 28 -24.40 -22.16 17.35
N LEU A 29 -23.96 -22.43 16.12
CA LEU A 29 -22.70 -21.92 15.58
C LEU A 29 -22.78 -20.42 15.34
N ARG A 30 -23.93 -19.94 14.84
CA ARG A 30 -24.20 -18.49 14.65
C ARG A 30 -24.19 -17.73 15.97
N LYS A 31 -24.87 -18.27 17.00
CA LYS A 31 -24.90 -17.65 18.33
C LYS A 31 -23.52 -17.57 18.99
N GLN A 32 -22.68 -18.59 18.81
CA GLN A 32 -21.29 -18.54 19.31
C GLN A 32 -20.43 -17.55 18.51
N LEU A 33 -20.62 -17.50 17.19
CA LEU A 33 -19.90 -16.58 16.33
C LEU A 33 -20.23 -15.12 16.67
N SER A 34 -21.50 -14.75 16.81
CA SER A 34 -21.89 -13.38 17.18
C SER A 34 -21.34 -12.98 18.55
N ARG A 35 -21.38 -13.88 19.54
CA ARG A 35 -20.76 -13.66 20.86
C ARG A 35 -19.25 -13.41 20.78
N ARG A 36 -18.52 -14.20 19.99
CA ARG A 36 -17.08 -14.06 19.82
C ARG A 36 -16.70 -12.81 19.02
N VAL A 37 -17.47 -12.44 18.00
CA VAL A 37 -17.30 -11.19 17.25
C VAL A 37 -17.53 -9.97 18.15
N GLN A 38 -18.55 -9.99 19.02
CA GLN A 38 -18.75 -8.94 20.03
C GLN A 38 -17.58 -8.85 21.02
N SER A 39 -17.04 -10.00 21.46
CA SER A 39 -15.84 -10.03 22.30
C SER A 39 -14.64 -9.41 21.59
N LEU A 40 -14.43 -9.74 20.31
CA LEU A 40 -13.35 -9.17 19.50
C LEU A 40 -13.53 -7.65 19.32
N GLY A 41 -14.76 -7.17 19.17
CA GLY A 41 -15.07 -5.73 19.12
C GLY A 41 -14.60 -4.94 20.35
N LYS A 42 -14.59 -5.55 21.54
CA LYS A 42 -14.04 -4.89 22.74
C LYS A 42 -12.54 -4.64 22.63
N HIS A 43 -11.80 -5.53 21.96
CA HIS A 43 -10.37 -5.36 21.71
C HIS A 43 -10.06 -4.41 20.55
N LEU A 44 -11.04 -4.11 19.69
CA LEU A 44 -10.88 -3.28 18.49
C LEU A 44 -11.46 -1.85 18.64
N ARG A 45 -11.83 -1.43 19.85
CA ARG A 45 -12.38 -0.08 20.15
C ARG A 45 -11.52 1.10 19.67
N ASP A 46 -10.21 0.90 19.55
CA ASP A 46 -9.25 1.93 19.14
C ASP A 46 -9.18 2.10 17.61
N TYR A 47 -9.81 1.19 16.84
CA TYR A 47 -9.83 1.23 15.39
C TYR A 47 -11.19 1.74 14.88
N PRO A 48 -11.22 2.56 13.81
CA PRO A 48 -12.48 2.99 13.23
C PRO A 48 -13.25 1.77 12.71
N PRO A 49 -14.57 1.69 12.94
CA PRO A 49 -15.38 0.53 12.58
C PRO A 49 -15.35 0.26 11.06
N ASP A 50 -15.30 1.34 10.26
CA ASP A 50 -15.18 1.26 8.80
C ASP A 50 -13.83 0.70 8.36
N GLY A 51 -12.80 0.72 9.20
CA GLY A 51 -11.43 0.27 8.89
C GLY A 51 -11.16 -1.21 9.20
N VAL A 52 -12.16 -1.96 9.70
CA VAL A 52 -11.99 -3.33 10.19
C VAL A 52 -12.90 -4.27 9.43
N HIS A 53 -12.35 -5.35 8.88
CA HIS A 53 -13.17 -6.36 8.20
C HIS A 53 -12.74 -7.77 8.60
N LEU A 54 -13.66 -8.58 9.13
CA LEU A 54 -13.38 -9.96 9.52
C LEU A 54 -13.98 -10.95 8.52
N HIS A 55 -13.14 -11.77 7.91
CA HIS A 55 -13.55 -12.88 7.05
C HIS A 55 -13.37 -14.21 7.80
N VAL A 56 -14.45 -14.97 7.94
CA VAL A 56 -14.50 -16.25 8.65
C VAL A 56 -14.79 -17.35 7.64
N LEU A 57 -13.83 -18.24 7.42
CA LEU A 57 -13.96 -19.42 6.56
C LEU A 57 -14.01 -20.68 7.43
N LEU A 58 -15.10 -21.43 7.35
CA LEU A 58 -15.21 -22.75 8.00
C LEU A 58 -15.30 -23.83 6.93
N GLU A 59 -14.43 -24.83 7.05
CA GLU A 59 -14.34 -25.96 6.11
C GLU A 59 -14.39 -27.29 6.87
N LYS A 60 -15.24 -28.22 6.40
CA LYS A 60 -15.21 -29.62 6.84
C LYS A 60 -14.36 -30.43 5.86
N ASN A 61 -13.25 -30.99 6.33
CA ASN A 61 -12.43 -31.88 5.52
C ASN A 61 -13.12 -33.25 5.39
N PRO A 62 -13.45 -33.72 4.17
CA PRO A 62 -14.15 -34.99 3.98
C PRO A 62 -13.29 -36.21 4.32
N HIS A 63 -11.96 -36.12 4.19
CA HIS A 63 -11.05 -37.27 4.35
C HIS A 63 -10.48 -37.48 5.77
N ARG A 64 -10.57 -36.50 6.68
CA ARG A 64 -9.90 -36.56 7.99
C ARG A 64 -10.78 -36.22 9.20
N THR A 65 -12.11 -36.13 9.03
CA THR A 65 -13.09 -35.81 10.10
C THR A 65 -12.67 -34.66 11.03
N ARG A 66 -11.93 -33.67 10.49
CA ARG A 66 -11.47 -32.48 11.20
C ARG A 66 -12.08 -31.24 10.55
N TYR A 67 -12.57 -30.34 11.39
CA TYR A 67 -13.06 -29.03 10.99
C TYR A 67 -11.91 -28.04 11.02
N THR A 68 -11.71 -27.34 9.90
CA THR A 68 -10.73 -26.26 9.79
C THR A 68 -11.46 -24.93 9.84
N THR A 69 -11.05 -24.05 10.75
CA THR A 69 -11.51 -22.67 10.81
C THR A 69 -10.35 -21.75 10.47
N ALA A 70 -10.52 -20.94 9.43
CA ALA A 70 -9.61 -19.90 9.02
C ALA A 70 -10.25 -18.53 9.24
N LEU A 71 -9.62 -17.70 10.06
CA LEU A 71 -10.04 -16.33 10.33
C LEU A 71 -9.04 -15.37 9.68
N THR A 72 -9.55 -14.41 8.91
CA THR A 72 -8.76 -13.34 8.30
C THR A 72 -9.32 -12.00 8.75
N LEU A 73 -8.63 -11.31 9.65
CA LEU A 73 -8.98 -9.97 10.13
C LEU A 73 -8.17 -8.93 9.37
N ARG A 74 -8.85 -7.99 8.71
CA ARG A 74 -8.24 -6.83 8.07
C ARG A 74 -8.27 -5.64 9.03
N LEU A 75 -7.11 -5.02 9.22
CA LEU A 75 -6.90 -3.73 9.86
C LEU A 75 -6.24 -2.80 8.84
N PRO A 76 -6.28 -1.46 9.01
CA PRO A 76 -5.75 -0.51 8.02
C PRO A 76 -4.27 -0.73 7.66
N LYS A 77 -3.46 -1.20 8.61
CA LYS A 77 -2.02 -1.46 8.42
C LYS A 77 -1.64 -2.95 8.38
N HIS A 78 -2.53 -3.84 8.80
CA HIS A 78 -2.22 -5.25 9.02
C HIS A 78 -3.39 -6.15 8.61
N ILE A 79 -3.12 -7.22 7.88
CA ILE A 79 -4.02 -8.37 7.79
C ILE A 79 -3.50 -9.46 8.73
N LEU A 80 -4.37 -9.97 9.61
CA LEU A 80 -4.08 -11.07 10.51
C LEU A 80 -4.80 -12.30 9.98
N HIS A 81 -4.06 -13.38 9.77
CA HIS A 81 -4.61 -14.65 9.31
C HIS A 81 -4.28 -15.73 10.33
N THR A 82 -5.29 -16.48 10.74
CA THR A 82 -5.17 -17.56 11.72
C THR A 82 -5.96 -18.75 11.22
N GLU A 83 -5.29 -19.90 11.09
CA GLU A 83 -5.90 -21.17 10.70
C GLU A 83 -5.73 -22.19 11.84
N LYS A 84 -6.83 -22.83 12.25
CA LYS A 84 -6.83 -23.89 13.28
C LYS A 84 -7.75 -25.03 12.89
N ALA A 85 -7.30 -26.26 13.14
CA ALA A 85 -8.09 -27.47 12.94
C ALA A 85 -8.45 -28.13 14.28
N ALA A 86 -9.68 -28.61 14.41
CA ALA A 86 -10.13 -29.39 15.58
C ALA A 86 -11.15 -30.49 15.19
N PRO A 87 -11.38 -31.47 16.08
CA PRO A 87 -12.39 -32.53 15.86
C PRO A 87 -13.83 -32.01 15.86
N GLU A 88 -14.08 -30.87 16.53
CA GLU A 88 -15.38 -30.22 16.63
C GLU A 88 -15.34 -28.81 16.01
N PRO A 89 -16.43 -28.36 15.35
CA PRO A 89 -16.45 -27.07 14.67
C PRO A 89 -16.39 -25.88 15.65
N ILE A 90 -17.04 -25.99 16.81
CA ILE A 90 -17.04 -24.95 17.84
C ILE A 90 -15.64 -24.84 18.47
N LEU A 91 -14.99 -25.96 18.76
CA LEU A 91 -13.63 -25.98 19.30
C LEU A 91 -12.59 -25.42 18.30
N ALA A 92 -12.75 -25.70 17.01
CA ALA A 92 -11.89 -25.12 15.97
C ALA A 92 -12.06 -23.60 15.90
N LEU A 93 -13.31 -23.13 15.98
CA LEU A 93 -13.66 -21.72 16.02
C LEU A 93 -13.05 -21.01 17.23
N ASP A 94 -13.25 -21.55 18.43
CA ASP A 94 -12.72 -20.97 19.67
C ASP A 94 -11.19 -20.90 19.64
N LYS A 95 -10.51 -21.98 19.24
CA LYS A 95 -9.04 -21.98 19.10
C LYS A 95 -8.54 -20.95 18.07
N ALA A 96 -9.28 -20.76 16.98
CA ALA A 96 -8.93 -19.77 15.97
C ALA A 96 -9.14 -18.34 16.50
N PHE A 97 -10.23 -18.07 17.21
CA PHE A 97 -10.51 -16.76 17.82
C PHE A 97 -9.51 -16.41 18.92
N ASP A 98 -9.19 -17.35 19.81
CA ASP A 98 -8.21 -17.10 20.88
C ASP A 98 -6.81 -16.83 20.29
N ALA A 99 -6.43 -17.53 19.23
CA ALA A 99 -5.18 -17.25 18.51
C ALA A 99 -5.21 -15.90 17.78
N LEU A 100 -6.35 -15.50 17.21
CA LEU A 100 -6.53 -14.18 16.60
C LEU A 100 -6.45 -13.06 17.65
N VAL A 101 -7.08 -13.21 18.81
CA VAL A 101 -7.02 -12.22 19.91
C VAL A 101 -5.59 -12.03 20.37
N ARG A 102 -4.82 -13.12 20.56
CA ARG A 102 -3.39 -13.04 20.91
C ARG A 102 -2.58 -12.27 19.86
N GLU A 103 -2.87 -12.48 18.58
CA GLU A 103 -2.17 -11.79 17.50
C GLU A 103 -2.54 -10.30 17.45
N VAL A 104 -3.80 -9.95 17.70
CA VAL A 104 -4.25 -8.56 17.88
C VAL A 104 -3.55 -7.92 19.08
N GLU A 105 -3.46 -8.59 20.21
CA GLU A 105 -2.77 -8.09 21.41
C GLU A 105 -1.28 -7.84 21.16
N LYS A 106 -0.60 -8.72 20.42
CA LYS A 106 0.78 -8.48 20.00
C LYS A 106 0.90 -7.22 19.15
N VAL A 107 0.03 -7.04 18.15
CA VAL A 107 0.04 -5.85 17.28
C VAL A 107 -0.22 -4.58 18.10
N LYS A 108 -1.21 -4.60 19.02
CA LYS A 108 -1.49 -3.47 19.91
C LYS A 108 -0.35 -3.20 20.89
N GLY A 109 0.34 -4.23 21.38
CA GLY A 109 1.49 -4.11 22.28
C GLY A 109 2.66 -3.38 21.62
N HIS A 110 2.92 -3.65 20.34
CA HIS A 110 3.91 -2.90 19.56
C HIS A 110 3.50 -1.44 19.36
N GLN A 111 2.22 -1.19 19.06
CA GLN A 111 1.70 0.17 18.87
C GLN A 111 1.69 1.01 20.17
N ARG A 112 1.38 0.41 21.33
CA ARG A 112 1.33 1.11 22.62
C ARG A 112 2.69 1.64 23.08
N LYS A 113 3.76 0.84 22.92
CA LYS A 113 5.14 1.29 23.22
C LYS A 113 5.58 2.47 22.36
N GLU A 114 4.97 2.65 21.19
CA GLU A 114 5.22 3.77 20.27
C GLU A 114 4.29 4.97 20.50
N GLU A 115 3.11 4.75 21.11
CA GLU A 115 2.08 5.78 21.36
C GLU A 115 2.49 6.79 22.44
N ASP A 116 3.26 6.36 23.44
CA ASP A 116 3.74 7.23 24.50
C ASP A 116 4.67 8.35 23.99
N TRP A 117 5.35 8.14 22.85
CA TRP A 117 6.19 9.16 22.20
C TRP A 117 5.42 10.14 21.29
N LYS A 118 4.23 9.77 20.76
CA LYS A 118 3.56 10.49 19.65
C LYS A 118 2.24 11.22 20.01
N ARG A 119 1.86 11.36 21.29
CA ARG A 119 0.59 12.03 21.69
C ARG A 119 0.38 13.45 21.10
N LYS A 120 1.46 14.21 20.83
CA LYS A 120 1.34 15.56 20.23
C LYS A 120 1.11 15.56 18.72
N ALA A 121 1.74 14.67 17.95
CA ALA A 121 1.65 14.67 16.48
C ALA A 121 0.35 14.04 15.95
N ARG A 122 -0.28 13.13 16.71
CA ARG A 122 -1.47 12.38 16.27
C ARG A 122 -2.76 13.20 16.24
N ARG A 123 -2.88 14.25 17.07
CA ARG A 123 -4.05 15.16 17.02
C ARG A 123 -4.22 15.83 15.66
N ALA A 124 -3.12 16.07 14.93
CA ALA A 124 -3.13 16.71 13.62
C ALA A 124 -3.44 15.75 12.44
N GLN A 125 -3.31 14.42 12.62
CA GLN A 125 -3.38 13.44 11.51
C GLN A 125 -4.64 12.57 11.48
N LEU A 126 -5.47 12.64 12.52
CA LEU A 126 -6.78 11.96 12.60
C LEU A 126 -7.72 12.18 11.38
N PRO A 127 -7.70 13.32 10.67
CA PRO A 127 -8.58 13.50 9.50
C PRO A 127 -8.21 12.63 8.29
N ARG A 128 -6.92 12.33 8.07
CA ARG A 128 -6.44 11.61 6.86
C ARG A 128 -6.72 10.10 6.89
N VAL A 129 -6.84 9.49 8.07
CA VAL A 129 -7.16 8.06 8.22
C VAL A 129 -8.62 7.76 7.86
N ARG A 130 -9.51 8.76 7.90
CA ARG A 130 -10.93 8.65 7.51
C ARG A 130 -11.14 8.28 6.04
N ALA A 131 -10.14 8.47 5.17
CA ALA A 131 -10.21 8.12 3.76
C ALA A 131 -9.89 6.63 3.44
N THR A 132 -9.62 5.80 4.46
CA THR A 132 -9.28 4.37 4.30
C THR A 132 -10.36 3.41 4.81
N GLY A 133 -11.63 3.80 4.71
CA GLY A 133 -12.76 2.94 5.05
C GLY A 133 -12.90 1.75 4.08
N PHE A 134 -13.17 0.56 4.62
CA PHE A 134 -13.90 -0.50 3.94
C PHE A 134 -15.37 -0.08 3.77
N ALA A 135 -16.13 -0.80 2.94
CA ALA A 135 -17.55 -0.51 2.75
C ALA A 135 -18.28 -0.47 4.11
N PRO A 136 -19.13 0.55 4.37
CA PRO A 136 -19.77 0.76 5.67
C PRO A 136 -20.77 -0.35 6.02
N GLU A 137 -21.19 -1.14 5.04
CA GLU A 137 -22.12 -2.24 5.23
C GLU A 137 -21.42 -3.60 5.11
N PRO A 138 -21.75 -4.58 5.98
CA PRO A 138 -21.34 -5.97 5.78
C PRO A 138 -21.89 -6.44 4.43
N LEU A 139 -20.98 -6.89 3.56
CA LEU A 139 -21.37 -7.34 2.22
C LEU A 139 -22.33 -8.54 2.32
N PRO A 140 -23.33 -8.65 1.43
CA PRO A 140 -24.22 -9.79 1.40
C PRO A 140 -23.46 -11.14 1.35
N PRO A 141 -23.96 -12.21 1.96
CA PRO A 141 -23.32 -13.52 1.89
C PRO A 141 -23.18 -13.99 0.43
N GLY A 142 -21.94 -14.11 -0.04
CA GLY A 142 -21.59 -14.44 -1.43
C GLY A 142 -20.93 -13.29 -2.20
N GLU A 143 -21.15 -12.04 -1.77
CA GLU A 143 -20.50 -10.86 -2.30
C GLU A 143 -19.31 -10.48 -1.41
N GLY A 144 -18.10 -10.56 -1.97
CA GLY A 144 -16.86 -10.35 -1.25
C GLY A 144 -15.82 -11.43 -1.55
N PRO A 145 -14.61 -11.28 -1.04
CA PRO A 145 -13.49 -12.17 -1.36
C PRO A 145 -13.73 -13.55 -0.73
N GLN A 146 -14.22 -14.49 -1.53
CA GLN A 146 -14.52 -15.86 -1.11
C GLN A 146 -13.28 -16.68 -0.75
N GLU A 147 -12.09 -16.17 -1.11
CA GLU A 147 -10.80 -16.79 -0.84
C GLU A 147 -9.92 -15.88 0.02
N PRO A 148 -9.13 -16.45 0.96
CA PRO A 148 -8.09 -15.70 1.68
C PRO A 148 -7.13 -14.96 0.73
N ARG A 149 -6.86 -15.52 -0.46
CA ARG A 149 -6.05 -14.88 -1.51
C ARG A 149 -6.69 -13.61 -2.06
N ALA A 150 -8.00 -13.60 -2.26
CA ALA A 150 -8.72 -12.43 -2.71
C ALA A 150 -8.66 -11.31 -1.66
N VAL A 151 -8.53 -11.65 -0.37
CA VAL A 151 -8.27 -10.67 0.69
C VAL A 151 -6.92 -9.98 0.57
N VAL A 152 -5.88 -10.76 0.32
CA VAL A 152 -4.54 -10.22 0.09
C VAL A 152 -4.52 -9.38 -1.19
N MET A 153 -5.19 -9.83 -2.24
CA MET A 153 -5.30 -9.11 -3.52
C MET A 153 -5.94 -7.73 -3.36
N ASP A 154 -7.08 -7.61 -2.67
CA ASP A 154 -7.74 -6.32 -2.44
C ASP A 154 -6.84 -5.34 -1.71
N PHE A 155 -6.12 -5.83 -0.71
CA PHE A 155 -5.18 -5.03 0.06
C PHE A 155 -4.02 -4.55 -0.80
N LEU A 156 -3.44 -5.44 -1.62
CA LEU A 156 -2.37 -5.07 -2.54
C LEU A 156 -2.86 -4.04 -3.56
N LYS A 157 -4.08 -4.19 -4.11
CA LYS A 157 -4.68 -3.21 -5.03
C LYS A 157 -4.78 -1.81 -4.42
N ARG A 158 -5.27 -1.71 -3.18
CA ARG A 158 -5.38 -0.43 -2.45
C ARG A 158 -4.02 0.24 -2.22
N HIS A 159 -2.98 -0.56 -2.01
CA HIS A 159 -1.62 -0.06 -1.76
C HIS A 159 -0.73 -0.04 -3.01
N TYR A 160 -1.23 -0.46 -4.17
CA TYR A 160 -0.44 -0.59 -5.40
C TYR A 160 0.18 0.72 -5.86
N ARG A 161 -0.61 1.79 -5.86
CA ARG A 161 -0.11 3.13 -6.19
C ARG A 161 1.07 3.54 -5.31
N ARG A 162 0.98 3.30 -4.00
CA ARG A 162 2.06 3.59 -3.05
C ARG A 162 3.31 2.77 -3.35
N MET A 163 3.17 1.48 -3.67
CA MET A 163 4.29 0.62 -4.05
C MET A 163 4.99 1.13 -5.31
N VAL A 164 4.24 1.47 -6.36
CA VAL A 164 4.81 1.96 -7.62
C VAL A 164 5.48 3.32 -7.43
N GLU A 165 4.88 4.23 -6.68
CA GLU A 165 5.48 5.53 -6.37
C GLU A 165 6.78 5.37 -5.58
N HIS A 166 6.81 4.49 -4.57
CA HIS A 166 8.01 4.16 -3.81
C HIS A 166 9.13 3.64 -4.72
N VAL A 167 8.84 2.61 -5.53
CA VAL A 167 9.82 2.08 -6.49
C VAL A 167 10.29 3.15 -7.47
N ARG A 168 9.38 3.98 -7.99
CA ARG A 168 9.71 5.02 -8.96
C ARG A 168 10.69 6.05 -8.39
N ARG A 169 10.51 6.45 -7.13
CA ARG A 169 11.43 7.36 -6.44
C ARG A 169 12.83 6.75 -6.33
N HIS A 170 12.91 5.48 -5.92
CA HIS A 170 14.17 4.74 -5.87
C HIS A 170 14.84 4.56 -7.25
N VAL A 171 14.08 4.22 -8.30
CA VAL A 171 14.63 4.04 -9.65
C VAL A 171 15.15 5.37 -10.19
N ARG A 172 14.39 6.46 -10.08
CA ARG A 172 14.85 7.80 -10.50
C ARG A 172 16.13 8.21 -9.80
N HIS A 173 16.23 7.88 -8.51
CA HIS A 173 17.44 8.14 -7.75
C HIS A 173 18.63 7.34 -8.31
N ASP A 174 18.45 6.03 -8.51
CA ASP A 174 19.50 5.17 -9.04
C ASP A 174 19.92 5.56 -10.47
N GLU A 175 18.99 6.11 -11.26
CA GLU A 175 19.28 6.72 -12.57
C GLU A 175 20.12 8.00 -12.43
N PHE A 176 19.78 8.85 -11.46
CA PHE A 176 20.51 10.09 -11.20
C PHE A 176 21.92 9.85 -10.62
N SER A 177 22.10 8.84 -9.76
CA SER A 177 23.41 8.46 -9.24
C SER A 177 24.29 7.72 -10.26
N GLY A 178 23.73 7.35 -11.41
CA GLY A 178 24.42 6.55 -12.43
C GLY A 178 24.54 5.06 -12.10
N ASP A 179 23.89 4.59 -11.02
CA ASP A 179 23.85 3.17 -10.63
C ASP A 179 23.02 2.33 -11.61
N LEU A 180 22.03 2.95 -12.27
CA LEU A 180 21.19 2.35 -13.28
C LEU A 180 21.11 3.23 -14.54
N PRO A 181 21.10 2.64 -15.76
CA PRO A 181 20.82 3.42 -16.96
C PRO A 181 19.38 3.94 -16.96
N PRO A 182 19.10 5.06 -17.64
CA PRO A 182 17.74 5.59 -17.80
C PRO A 182 16.81 4.53 -18.37
N ARG A 183 15.63 4.35 -17.75
CA ARG A 183 14.57 3.41 -18.15
C ARG A 183 14.97 1.94 -18.13
N ALA A 184 16.10 1.58 -17.51
CA ALA A 184 16.55 0.19 -17.42
C ALA A 184 15.65 -0.69 -16.53
N VAL A 185 14.95 -0.07 -15.58
CA VAL A 185 14.06 -0.75 -14.63
C VAL A 185 12.67 -0.11 -14.72
N ASP A 186 11.68 -0.87 -15.21
CA ASP A 186 10.29 -0.44 -15.13
C ASP A 186 9.79 -0.54 -13.67
N PRO A 187 9.35 0.56 -13.03
CA PRO A 187 8.82 0.55 -11.67
C PRO A 187 7.59 -0.33 -11.50
N ARG A 188 6.70 -0.39 -12.51
CA ARG A 188 5.49 -1.22 -12.45
C ARG A 188 5.87 -2.70 -12.46
N GLY A 189 6.77 -3.10 -13.35
CA GLY A 189 7.30 -4.45 -13.40
C GLY A 189 7.95 -4.91 -12.08
N VAL A 190 8.59 -4.02 -11.30
CA VAL A 190 9.08 -4.38 -9.94
C VAL A 190 7.91 -4.67 -9.00
N ALA A 191 6.94 -3.77 -8.94
CA ALA A 191 5.78 -3.90 -8.08
C ALA A 191 4.96 -5.17 -8.43
N ASP A 192 4.77 -5.44 -9.71
CA ASP A 192 4.03 -6.61 -10.20
C ASP A 192 4.73 -7.91 -9.84
N THR A 193 6.06 -7.97 -9.96
CA THR A 193 6.86 -9.13 -9.53
C THR A 193 6.66 -9.39 -8.03
N VAL A 194 6.67 -8.34 -7.21
CA VAL A 194 6.44 -8.48 -5.76
C VAL A 194 5.01 -8.88 -5.45
N VAL A 195 4.02 -8.32 -6.13
CA VAL A 195 2.60 -8.71 -5.99
C VAL A 195 2.43 -10.19 -6.32
N GLN A 196 3.00 -10.65 -7.43
CA GLN A 196 2.97 -12.06 -7.82
C GLN A 196 3.63 -12.95 -6.76
N HIS A 197 4.82 -12.56 -6.27
CA HIS A 197 5.53 -13.29 -5.23
C HIS A 197 4.69 -13.40 -3.94
N VAL A 198 4.06 -12.30 -3.52
CA VAL A 198 3.20 -12.24 -2.33
C VAL A 198 1.97 -13.11 -2.49
N LEU A 199 1.33 -13.12 -3.66
CA LEU A 199 0.13 -13.94 -3.90
C LEU A 199 0.43 -15.44 -3.93
N LEU A 200 1.60 -15.83 -4.45
CA LEU A 200 2.06 -17.21 -4.47
C LEU A 200 2.46 -17.69 -3.06
N HIS A 201 3.22 -16.88 -2.32
CA HIS A 201 3.82 -17.23 -1.03
C HIS A 201 3.17 -16.51 0.15
N TRP A 202 1.88 -16.21 0.07
CA TRP A 202 1.17 -15.42 1.09
C TRP A 202 1.20 -16.06 2.50
N ARG A 203 1.41 -17.38 2.58
CA ARG A 203 1.53 -18.15 3.84
C ARG A 203 2.91 -18.06 4.48
N GLU A 204 3.95 -17.68 3.74
CA GLU A 204 5.33 -17.60 4.24
C GLU A 204 5.62 -16.27 4.96
N LYS A 205 4.59 -15.42 5.10
CA LYS A 205 4.71 -14.15 5.78
C LYS A 205 5.20 -14.36 7.23
N PRO A 206 6.25 -13.64 7.67
CA PRO A 206 6.66 -13.62 9.07
C PRO A 206 5.54 -13.12 9.99
N ALA A 207 5.28 -13.84 11.09
CA ALA A 207 4.18 -13.53 12.01
C ALA A 207 4.35 -12.15 12.70
N ASN A 208 5.58 -11.74 12.98
CA ASN A 208 5.91 -10.50 13.68
C ASN A 208 5.95 -9.25 12.80
N VAL A 209 5.74 -9.37 11.48
CA VAL A 209 5.89 -8.25 10.54
C VAL A 209 4.53 -7.84 9.98
N GLY A 210 4.28 -6.54 9.84
CA GLY A 210 3.07 -6.05 9.16
C GLY A 210 3.05 -6.40 7.67
N TRP A 211 1.87 -6.50 7.05
CA TRP A 211 1.81 -6.79 5.61
C TRP A 211 2.46 -5.69 4.76
N LEU A 212 2.23 -4.42 5.09
CA LEU A 212 2.90 -3.31 4.40
C LEU A 212 4.42 -3.41 4.55
N VAL A 213 4.92 -3.61 5.77
CA VAL A 213 6.36 -3.70 6.05
C VAL A 213 6.99 -4.86 5.28
N TRP A 214 6.33 -6.02 5.26
CA TRP A 214 6.82 -7.18 4.52
C TRP A 214 6.84 -6.95 3.00
N VAL A 215 5.81 -6.31 2.44
CA VAL A 215 5.76 -5.94 1.03
C VAL A 215 6.90 -4.97 0.67
N PHE A 216 7.14 -3.95 1.50
CA PHE A 216 8.23 -2.99 1.27
C PHE A 216 9.62 -3.63 1.43
N GLN A 217 9.79 -4.60 2.34
CA GLN A 217 10.99 -5.44 2.39
C GLN A 217 11.22 -6.19 1.07
N LEU A 218 10.16 -6.77 0.50
CA LEU A 218 10.26 -7.47 -0.79
C LEU A 218 10.60 -6.51 -1.94
N LEU A 219 10.01 -5.31 -1.96
CA LEU A 219 10.37 -4.27 -2.95
C LEU A 219 11.85 -3.89 -2.87
N HIS A 220 12.36 -3.66 -1.67
CA HIS A 220 13.79 -3.36 -1.44
C HIS A 220 14.70 -4.51 -1.89
N LYS A 221 14.31 -5.76 -1.60
CA LYS A 221 15.03 -6.96 -2.04
C LYS A 221 15.05 -7.10 -3.57
N GLU A 222 13.92 -6.90 -4.24
CA GLU A 222 13.84 -6.98 -5.71
C GLU A 222 14.62 -5.84 -6.38
N LEU A 223 14.56 -4.62 -5.86
CA LEU A 223 15.40 -3.51 -6.32
C LEU A 223 16.89 -3.82 -6.15
N ALA A 224 17.28 -4.37 -4.99
CA ALA A 224 18.67 -4.78 -4.75
C ALA A 224 19.11 -5.90 -5.69
N ARG A 225 18.23 -6.86 -5.98
CA ARG A 225 18.46 -7.93 -6.95
C ARG A 225 18.67 -7.36 -8.36
N ARG A 226 17.78 -6.49 -8.84
CA ARG A 226 17.90 -5.86 -10.18
C ARG A 226 19.21 -5.08 -10.31
N ARG A 227 19.56 -4.25 -9.32
CA ARG A 227 20.86 -3.56 -9.29
C ARG A 227 22.06 -4.50 -9.35
N ARG A 228 22.03 -5.62 -8.62
CA ARG A 228 23.12 -6.62 -8.68
C ARG A 228 23.22 -7.27 -10.05
N MET A 229 22.09 -7.59 -10.69
CA MET A 229 22.07 -8.13 -12.05
C MET A 229 22.65 -7.14 -13.05
N PHE A 230 22.29 -5.85 -12.95
CA PHE A 230 22.85 -4.81 -13.82
C PHE A 230 24.34 -4.59 -13.61
N ARG A 231 24.82 -4.51 -12.36
CA ARG A 231 26.26 -4.37 -12.10
C ARG A 231 27.06 -5.54 -12.65
N ARG A 232 26.57 -6.77 -12.49
CA ARG A 232 27.20 -7.97 -13.08
C ARG A 232 27.23 -7.90 -14.61
N ALA A 233 26.10 -7.57 -15.24
CA ALA A 233 26.01 -7.44 -16.68
C ALA A 233 26.91 -6.32 -17.24
N GLN A 234 27.12 -5.23 -16.50
CA GLN A 234 28.10 -4.20 -16.87
C GLN A 234 29.54 -4.69 -16.74
N THR A 235 29.88 -5.44 -15.67
CA THR A 235 31.22 -6.03 -15.52
C THR A 235 31.53 -7.07 -16.60
N GLU A 236 30.53 -7.79 -17.08
CA GLU A 236 30.66 -8.79 -18.16
C GLU A 236 30.62 -8.17 -19.57
N ARG A 237 30.16 -6.92 -19.72
CA ARG A 237 30.14 -6.20 -21.00
C ARG A 237 31.46 -5.44 -21.19
N VAL A 238 32.35 -6.02 -21.99
CA VAL A 238 33.46 -5.31 -22.64
C VAL A 238 32.89 -4.19 -23.53
N PRO A 239 33.49 -2.99 -23.60
CA PRO A 239 33.00 -1.93 -24.45
C PRO A 239 33.00 -2.39 -25.91
N VAL A 240 31.83 -2.38 -26.53
CA VAL A 240 31.77 -2.38 -27.98
C VAL A 240 31.76 -0.91 -28.36
N ASP A 241 32.92 -0.43 -28.84
CA ASP A 241 33.00 0.74 -29.70
C ASP A 241 32.12 0.47 -30.92
N GLN A 242 30.84 0.76 -30.78
CA GLN A 242 29.91 0.89 -31.88
C GLN A 242 29.43 2.33 -31.84
N GLU A 243 30.14 3.17 -32.59
CA GLU A 243 29.52 4.33 -33.21
C GLU A 243 28.24 3.84 -33.89
N THR A 244 27.11 4.06 -33.22
CA THR A 244 25.83 3.92 -33.88
C THR A 244 25.80 5.11 -34.83
N LYS A 245 26.14 4.88 -36.11
CA LYS A 245 25.90 5.86 -37.16
C LYS A 245 24.45 6.31 -36.99
N ARG A 246 24.28 7.59 -36.67
CA ARG A 246 23.00 8.26 -36.79
C ARG A 246 22.46 7.88 -38.17
N PRO A 247 21.20 7.42 -38.29
CA PRO A 247 20.59 7.35 -39.61
C PRO A 247 20.76 8.74 -40.23
N ASP A 248 21.28 8.80 -41.45
CA ASP A 248 21.47 10.05 -42.17
C ASP A 248 20.15 10.85 -42.12
N GLU A 249 20.23 12.13 -41.78
CA GLU A 249 19.08 13.04 -41.66
C GLU A 249 18.39 13.30 -43.03
N ASP A 250 18.84 12.65 -44.10
CA ASP A 250 18.46 12.94 -45.48
C ASP A 250 17.14 12.30 -45.95
N ASP A 251 16.49 11.45 -45.14
CA ASP A 251 15.19 10.84 -45.52
C ASP A 251 13.96 11.41 -44.79
N LEU A 252 14.10 12.48 -43.99
CA LEU A 252 12.94 13.19 -43.39
C LEU A 252 12.47 14.42 -44.19
N ALA A 253 12.98 14.61 -45.40
CA ALA A 253 12.56 15.69 -46.30
C ALA A 253 11.63 15.24 -47.45
N ALA A 254 11.08 14.02 -47.41
CA ALA A 254 10.10 13.58 -48.40
C ALA A 254 8.67 13.83 -47.88
N GLY A 255 8.20 15.07 -48.00
CA GLY A 255 6.80 15.39 -47.72
C GLY A 255 6.46 16.87 -47.51
N TYR A 256 7.41 17.79 -47.59
CA TYR A 256 7.12 19.22 -47.57
C TYR A 256 7.07 19.76 -49.01
N ASP A 257 5.86 19.83 -49.55
CA ASP A 257 5.55 20.59 -50.76
C ASP A 257 5.41 22.08 -50.36
N ALA A 258 6.36 22.90 -50.81
CA ALA A 258 6.38 24.34 -50.51
C ALA A 258 5.31 25.14 -51.29
N GLU A 259 4.60 24.52 -52.23
CA GLU A 259 3.60 25.18 -53.08
C GLU A 259 2.15 24.92 -52.66
N GLN A 260 1.91 24.14 -51.59
CA GLN A 260 0.60 24.07 -50.95
C GLN A 260 0.56 25.01 -49.75
N PRO A 261 -0.14 26.15 -49.81
CA PRO A 261 -0.43 26.89 -48.60
C PRO A 261 -1.24 25.95 -47.70
N LEU A 262 -0.73 25.65 -46.51
CA LEU A 262 -1.55 25.06 -45.46
C LEU A 262 -2.82 25.89 -45.38
N ASP A 263 -3.98 25.26 -45.58
CA ASP A 263 -5.27 25.86 -45.27
C ASP A 263 -5.14 26.40 -43.84
N LEU A 264 -4.98 27.71 -43.73
CA LEU A 264 -5.07 28.41 -42.48
C LEU A 264 -6.46 28.07 -41.98
N ILE A 265 -6.54 27.19 -40.99
CA ILE A 265 -7.74 27.06 -40.18
C ILE A 265 -7.88 28.42 -39.51
N VAL A 266 -8.54 29.35 -40.21
CA VAL A 266 -9.17 30.49 -39.60
C VAL A 266 -10.23 29.86 -38.74
N ARG A 267 -9.88 29.63 -37.47
CA ARG A 267 -10.87 29.41 -36.43
C ARG A 267 -11.72 30.67 -36.46
N GLU A 268 -12.84 30.62 -37.16
CA GLU A 268 -13.95 31.53 -36.89
C GLU A 268 -14.24 31.33 -35.41
N PHE A 269 -13.85 32.31 -34.61
CA PHE A 269 -14.21 32.33 -33.20
C PHE A 269 -15.73 32.43 -33.18
N GLU A 270 -16.41 31.31 -32.94
CA GLU A 270 -17.81 31.35 -32.52
C GLU A 270 -17.92 32.37 -31.38
N PRO A 271 -18.91 33.27 -31.41
CA PRO A 271 -19.08 34.22 -30.32
C PRO A 271 -19.25 33.41 -29.04
N VAL A 272 -18.34 33.59 -28.08
CA VAL A 272 -18.42 32.94 -26.78
C VAL A 272 -19.69 33.47 -26.10
N ILE A 273 -20.77 32.69 -26.18
CA ILE A 273 -21.99 32.95 -25.41
C ILE A 273 -21.63 32.56 -23.98
N THR A 274 -21.03 33.49 -23.23
CA THR A 274 -20.66 33.25 -21.85
C THR A 274 -21.93 33.10 -21.03
N GLU A 275 -22.25 31.88 -20.62
CA GLU A 275 -23.35 31.66 -19.71
C GLU A 275 -23.02 32.22 -18.33
N LEU A 276 -24.01 32.74 -17.60
CA LEU A 276 -23.79 33.37 -16.28
C LEU A 276 -23.05 32.45 -15.29
N ARG A 277 -23.20 31.13 -15.43
CA ARG A 277 -22.48 30.11 -14.65
C ARG A 277 -20.97 30.06 -14.90
N GLU A 278 -20.50 30.47 -16.08
CA GLU A 278 -19.08 30.53 -16.44
C GLU A 278 -18.37 31.76 -15.85
N LEU A 279 -19.15 32.76 -15.43
CA LEU A 279 -18.66 33.96 -14.72
C LEU A 279 -18.64 33.77 -13.19
N VAL A 280 -19.15 32.65 -12.68
CA VAL A 280 -19.12 32.34 -11.23
C VAL A 280 -17.79 31.68 -10.90
N PRO A 281 -16.93 32.30 -10.07
CA PRO A 281 -15.68 31.69 -9.64
C PRO A 281 -15.97 30.42 -8.83
N ASP A 282 -15.27 29.32 -9.13
CA ASP A 282 -15.34 28.10 -8.31
C ASP A 282 -14.61 28.32 -6.98
N PRO A 283 -15.31 28.35 -5.83
CA PRO A 283 -14.67 28.53 -4.53
C PRO A 283 -13.84 27.31 -4.08
N ALA A 284 -14.01 26.16 -4.74
CA ALA A 284 -13.21 24.96 -4.50
C ALA A 284 -11.93 24.91 -5.36
N ALA A 285 -11.78 25.82 -6.33
CA ALA A 285 -10.58 25.89 -7.15
C ALA A 285 -9.37 26.26 -6.28
N PRO A 286 -8.29 25.46 -6.31
CA PRO A 286 -7.09 25.78 -5.57
C PRO A 286 -6.46 27.07 -6.11
N ASN A 287 -5.99 27.94 -5.22
CA ASN A 287 -5.29 29.16 -5.62
C ASN A 287 -4.04 28.78 -6.45
N PRO A 288 -3.89 29.31 -7.68
CA PRO A 288 -2.78 28.97 -8.56
C PRO A 288 -1.41 29.35 -7.98
N GLU A 289 -1.30 30.49 -7.29
CA GLU A 289 -0.04 30.93 -6.66
C GLU A 289 0.37 29.97 -5.54
N LEU A 290 -0.55 29.67 -4.60
CA LEU A 290 -0.29 28.71 -3.53
C LEU A 290 0.02 27.29 -4.06
N THR A 291 -0.51 26.94 -5.23
CA THR A 291 -0.23 25.65 -5.89
C THR A 291 1.15 25.65 -6.53
N ALA A 292 1.55 26.75 -7.18
CA ALA A 292 2.88 26.94 -7.74
C ALA A 292 3.96 26.95 -6.64
N GLU A 293 3.78 27.73 -5.58
CA GLU A 293 4.68 27.77 -4.42
C GLU A 293 4.88 26.37 -3.81
N ARG A 294 3.80 25.59 -3.69
CA ARG A 294 3.88 24.20 -3.21
C ARG A 294 4.68 23.32 -4.15
N HIS A 295 4.51 23.46 -5.46
CA HIS A 295 5.28 22.69 -6.43
C HIS A 295 6.77 23.07 -6.39
N GLU A 296 7.09 24.36 -6.33
CA GLU A 296 8.47 24.85 -6.20
C GLU A 296 9.14 24.35 -4.92
N LEU A 297 8.44 24.41 -3.77
CA LEU A 297 8.94 23.86 -2.52
C LEU A 297 9.19 22.35 -2.62
N LEU A 298 8.27 21.60 -3.24
CA LEU A 298 8.43 20.16 -3.43
C LEU A 298 9.61 19.84 -4.36
N GLU A 299 9.81 20.62 -5.41
CA GLU A 299 10.96 20.48 -6.31
C GLU A 299 12.28 20.80 -5.61
N ALA A 300 12.33 21.87 -4.81
CA ALA A 300 13.51 22.22 -4.02
C ALA A 300 13.85 21.12 -3.02
N VAL A 301 12.86 20.59 -2.30
CA VAL A 301 13.05 19.44 -1.40
C VAL A 301 13.51 18.20 -2.17
N GLN A 302 12.94 17.91 -3.36
CA GLN A 302 13.39 16.78 -4.18
C GLN A 302 14.84 16.92 -4.62
N LYS A 303 15.26 18.09 -5.11
CA LYS A 303 16.65 18.38 -5.48
C LYS A 303 17.58 18.24 -4.28
N PHE A 304 17.17 18.73 -3.11
CA PHE A 304 17.96 18.61 -1.89
C PHE A 304 18.14 17.16 -1.47
N VAL A 305 17.04 16.39 -1.42
CA VAL A 305 17.06 14.97 -1.06
C VAL A 305 17.89 14.17 -2.05
N GLN A 306 17.91 14.50 -3.35
CA GLN A 306 18.72 13.81 -4.36
C GLN A 306 20.23 13.82 -4.08
N THR A 307 20.75 14.70 -3.23
CA THR A 307 22.18 14.73 -2.88
C THR A 307 22.57 13.75 -1.76
N TRP A 308 21.61 13.19 -1.03
CA TRP A 308 21.92 12.44 0.20
C TRP A 308 22.46 11.02 -0.04
N PRO A 309 23.16 10.42 0.92
CA PRO A 309 23.46 9.00 0.88
C PRO A 309 22.19 8.15 0.80
N ARG A 310 22.28 7.01 0.13
CA ARG A 310 21.12 6.14 -0.09
C ARG A 310 20.45 5.66 1.21
N ALA A 311 21.24 5.35 2.25
CA ALA A 311 20.68 4.94 3.54
C ALA A 311 19.80 6.04 4.19
N GLU A 312 20.20 7.31 4.05
CA GLU A 312 19.43 8.45 4.56
C GLU A 312 18.14 8.67 3.76
N LYS A 313 18.20 8.49 2.43
CA LYS A 313 17.04 8.56 1.53
C LYS A 313 16.01 7.48 1.84
N ASP A 314 16.48 6.24 1.96
CA ASP A 314 15.63 5.09 2.27
C ASP A 314 14.91 5.32 3.61
N VAL A 315 15.60 5.83 4.63
CA VAL A 315 15.00 6.20 5.93
C VAL A 315 14.04 7.37 5.79
N PHE A 316 14.39 8.41 5.04
CA PHE A 316 13.53 9.58 4.81
C PHE A 316 12.21 9.19 4.15
N GLU A 317 12.28 8.41 3.07
CA GLU A 317 11.12 7.95 2.31
C GLU A 317 10.22 7.07 3.16
N LEU A 318 10.79 6.06 3.82
CA LEU A 318 10.02 5.14 4.65
C LEU A 318 9.37 5.84 5.86
N TYR A 319 10.07 6.77 6.51
CA TYR A 319 9.58 7.43 7.72
C TYR A 319 8.66 8.63 7.43
N PHE A 320 9.05 9.55 6.55
CA PHE A 320 8.31 10.80 6.33
C PHE A 320 7.27 10.70 5.21
N VAL A 321 7.56 9.95 4.14
CA VAL A 321 6.64 9.82 3.00
C VAL A 321 5.64 8.68 3.22
N GLU A 322 6.14 7.49 3.59
CA GLU A 322 5.28 6.32 3.78
C GLU A 322 4.69 6.21 5.19
N GLY A 323 5.24 6.94 6.16
CA GLY A 323 4.73 7.03 7.53
C GLY A 323 5.02 5.79 8.39
N PHE A 324 6.06 5.02 8.06
CA PHE A 324 6.49 3.88 8.87
C PHE A 324 7.13 4.31 10.18
N THR A 325 7.07 3.44 11.18
CA THR A 325 7.69 3.68 12.48
C THR A 325 9.17 3.29 12.47
N VAL A 326 9.95 3.78 13.43
CA VAL A 326 11.38 3.45 13.56
C VAL A 326 11.67 1.94 13.51
N PRO A 327 10.97 1.07 14.27
CA PRO A 327 11.20 -0.37 14.17
C PRO A 327 10.75 -0.95 12.83
N GLU A 328 9.69 -0.42 12.20
CA GLU A 328 9.28 -0.85 10.86
C GLU A 328 10.32 -0.47 9.79
N VAL A 329 10.87 0.75 9.86
CA VAL A 329 11.95 1.22 8.98
C VAL A 329 13.20 0.35 9.17
N ALA A 330 13.54 0.02 10.42
CA ALA A 330 14.65 -0.89 10.73
C ALA A 330 14.43 -2.28 10.10
N LEU A 331 13.20 -2.80 10.16
CA LEU A 331 12.84 -4.06 9.52
C LEU A 331 12.97 -3.98 7.99
N VAL A 332 12.56 -2.88 7.35
CA VAL A 332 12.65 -2.73 5.88
C VAL A 332 14.11 -2.58 5.42
N THR A 333 14.86 -1.71 6.08
CA THR A 333 16.24 -1.34 5.68
C THR A 333 17.29 -2.34 6.15
N GLY A 334 16.97 -3.17 7.16
CA GLY A 334 17.92 -4.06 7.82
C GLY A 334 18.90 -3.34 8.78
N LEU A 335 18.66 -2.06 9.08
CA LEU A 335 19.46 -1.27 10.00
C LEU A 335 19.04 -1.50 11.46
N GLU A 336 19.95 -1.22 12.39
CA GLU A 336 19.61 -1.23 13.82
C GLU A 336 18.62 -0.10 14.17
N PRO A 337 17.60 -0.32 15.02
CA PRO A 337 16.65 0.70 15.41
C PRO A 337 17.29 1.99 15.97
N GLN A 338 18.41 1.87 16.70
CA GLN A 338 19.12 3.01 17.24
C GLN A 338 19.73 3.87 16.12
N ARG A 339 20.37 3.22 15.14
CA ARG A 339 20.91 3.89 13.96
C ARG A 339 19.83 4.59 13.15
N VAL A 340 18.65 3.98 13.00
CA VAL A 340 17.51 4.63 12.33
C VAL A 340 17.09 5.91 13.05
N LYS A 341 17.06 5.93 14.40
CA LYS A 341 16.74 7.16 15.15
C LYS A 341 17.76 8.27 14.92
N GLU A 342 19.06 7.93 14.94
CA GLU A 342 20.13 8.88 14.65
C GLU A 342 19.97 9.49 13.26
N LEU A 343 19.74 8.65 12.24
CA LEU A 343 19.54 9.12 10.88
C LEU A 343 18.31 10.02 10.77
N VAL A 344 17.19 9.67 11.43
CA VAL A 344 16.01 10.53 11.47
C VAL A 344 16.32 11.90 12.09
N SER A 345 17.09 11.95 13.18
CA SER A 345 17.50 13.23 13.80
C SER A 345 18.36 14.07 12.87
N VAL A 346 19.38 13.47 12.24
CA VAL A 346 20.26 14.15 11.27
C VAL A 346 19.45 14.68 10.09
N ILE A 347 18.53 13.88 9.56
CA ILE A 347 17.63 14.27 8.47
C ILE A 347 16.76 15.47 8.89
N GLN A 348 16.20 15.45 10.10
CA GLN A 348 15.39 16.57 10.60
C GLN A 348 16.21 17.86 10.76
N GLU A 349 17.42 17.77 11.28
CA GLU A 349 18.31 18.92 11.44
C GLU A 349 18.70 19.50 10.08
N ARG A 350 19.07 18.66 9.11
CA ARG A 350 19.38 19.11 7.74
C ARG A 350 18.18 19.75 7.06
N LEU A 351 16.98 19.18 7.20
CA LEU A 351 15.76 19.76 6.63
C LEU A 351 15.43 21.11 7.27
N ARG A 352 15.58 21.24 8.60
CA ARG A 352 15.39 22.53 9.28
C ARG A 352 16.40 23.56 8.81
N ALA A 353 17.67 23.18 8.68
CA ALA A 353 18.72 24.07 8.20
C ALA A 353 18.45 24.53 6.75
N ALA A 354 18.07 23.61 5.86
CA ALA A 354 17.72 23.95 4.48
C ALA A 354 16.50 24.87 4.39
N LEU A 355 15.46 24.61 5.17
CA LEU A 355 14.26 25.47 5.21
C LEU A 355 14.53 26.84 5.86
N ALA A 356 15.44 26.93 6.83
CA ALA A 356 15.82 28.17 7.49
C ALA A 356 16.81 29.02 6.68
N GLY A 357 17.64 28.39 5.84
CA GLY A 357 18.61 29.06 4.98
C GLY A 357 18.02 29.65 3.69
N GLY A 358 16.72 29.47 3.45
CA GLY A 358 16.08 29.76 2.17
C GLY A 358 16.43 28.69 1.14
N LEU A 359 15.48 27.79 0.88
CA LEU A 359 15.58 26.83 -0.23
C LEU A 359 15.52 27.55 -1.58
#